data_AF-A0A427AMC0-F1
#
_entry.id   AF-A0A427AMC0-F1
#
_cell.length_a   1.000
_cell.length_b   1.000
_cell.length_c   1.000
_cell.angle_alpha   90.00
_cell.angle_beta   90.00
_cell.angle_gamma   90.00
#
_symmetry.space_group_name_H-M   'P 1'
#
loop_
_entity.id
_entity.type
_entity.pdbx_description
1 polymer ?
#
loop_
_entity_poly.entity_id
_entity_poly.type
_entity_poly.pdbx_seq_one_letter_code
_entity_poly.pdbx_strand_id
1 'polypeptide(L)'
;MDDELLQSVKALESARAELPRQAIDGYKESADFKEGLKRMGRVTYKYGYRVALARFRSLHPDSEVEEDPFTIRLEDDSVPMERQQAFDDSNPPES
;
A
#
# COMPACT_ATOMS: atom_id res chain seq x y z
N MET A 1 -0.62 -1.96 -50.43
CA MET A 1 -0.92 -0.74 -49.65
C MET A 1 -1.85 -1.07 -48.49
N ASP A 2 -2.93 -1.83 -48.70
CA ASP A 2 -3.88 -2.16 -47.61
C ASP A 2 -3.32 -3.11 -46.54
N ASP A 3 -2.49 -4.09 -46.91
CA ASP A 3 -1.90 -5.05 -45.94
C ASP A 3 -0.94 -4.37 -44.94
N GLU A 4 -0.20 -3.37 -45.40
CA GLU A 4 0.72 -2.57 -44.56
C GLU A 4 -0.05 -1.69 -43.57
N LEU A 5 -1.19 -1.15 -44.02
CA LEU A 5 -2.12 -0.38 -43.20
C LEU A 5 -2.76 -1.26 -42.11
N LEU A 6 -3.20 -2.46 -42.48
CA LEU A 6 -3.74 -3.45 -41.55
C LEU A 6 -2.71 -3.89 -40.50
N GLN A 7 -1.47 -4.13 -40.92
CA GLN A 7 -0.37 -4.47 -40.02
C GLN A 7 -0.05 -3.35 -39.04
N SER A 8 -0.08 -2.09 -39.51
CA SER A 8 0.17 -0.90 -38.69
C SER A 8 -0.91 -0.71 -37.62
N VAL A 9 -2.19 -0.90 -37.97
CA VAL A 9 -3.32 -0.82 -37.01
C VAL A 9 -3.19 -1.88 -35.93
N LYS A 10 -2.85 -3.12 -36.31
CA LYS A 10 -2.63 -4.22 -35.35
C LYS A 10 -1.47 -3.95 -34.41
N ALA A 11 -0.38 -3.38 -34.91
CA ALA A 11 0.78 -3.01 -34.09
C ALA A 11 0.43 -1.89 -33.09
N LEU A 12 -0.33 -0.88 -33.53
CA LEU A 12 -0.82 0.20 -32.66
C LEU A 12 -1.71 -0.33 -31.54
N GLU A 13 -2.64 -1.24 -31.85
CA GLU A 13 -3.53 -1.85 -30.87
C GLU A 13 -2.75 -2.69 -29.84
N SER A 14 -1.74 -3.44 -30.31
CA SER A 14 -0.83 -4.19 -29.43
C SER A 14 -0.06 -3.26 -28.50
N ALA A 15 0.56 -2.21 -29.04
CA ALA A 15 1.31 -1.23 -28.25
C ALA A 15 0.42 -0.55 -27.19
N ARG A 16 -0.83 -0.25 -27.53
CA ARG A 16 -1.81 0.33 -26.60
C ARG A 16 -2.13 -0.59 -25.42
N ALA A 17 -2.03 -1.91 -25.60
CA ALA A 17 -2.23 -2.90 -24.53
C ALA A 17 -0.94 -3.20 -23.74
N GLU A 18 0.24 -3.13 -24.38
CA GLU A 18 1.52 -3.45 -23.74
C GLU A 18 2.06 -2.31 -22.86
N LEU A 19 1.91 -1.05 -23.30
CA LEU A 19 2.42 0.10 -22.54
C LEU A 19 1.83 0.19 -21.12
N PRO A 20 0.51 0.03 -20.89
CA PRO A 20 -0.05 0.03 -19.54
C PRO A 20 0.43 -1.14 -18.69
N ARG A 21 0.64 -2.32 -19.30
CA ARG A 21 1.16 -3.49 -18.58
C ARG A 21 2.57 -3.23 -18.05
N GLN A 22 3.45 -2.73 -18.91
CA GLN A 22 4.81 -2.36 -18.50
C GLN A 22 4.82 -1.29 -17.42
N ALA A 23 3.94 -0.28 -17.50
CA ALA A 23 3.81 0.74 -16.47
C ALA A 23 3.35 0.16 -15.12
N ILE A 24 2.38 -0.76 -15.12
CA ILE A 24 1.90 -1.43 -13.91
C ILE A 24 2.98 -2.32 -13.31
N ASP A 25 3.70 -3.07 -14.13
CA ASP A 25 4.77 -3.95 -13.68
C ASP A 25 5.91 -3.13 -13.07
N GLY A 26 6.33 -2.04 -13.72
CA GLY A 26 7.29 -1.10 -13.17
C GLY A 26 6.82 -0.45 -11.86
N TYR A 27 5.54 -0.08 -11.76
CA TYR A 27 4.97 0.44 -10.51
C TYR A 27 5.01 -0.59 -9.38
N LYS A 28 4.64 -1.86 -9.64
CA LYS A 28 4.70 -2.94 -8.64
C LYS A 28 6.12 -3.26 -8.20
N GLU A 29 7.09 -3.07 -9.08
CA GLU A 29 8.50 -3.29 -8.78
C GLU A 29 9.14 -2.14 -7.99
N SER A 30 8.54 -0.94 -8.04
CA SER A 30 9.02 0.25 -7.33
C SER A 30 9.17 0.03 -5.83
N ALA A 31 10.15 0.72 -5.24
CA ALA A 31 10.42 0.65 -3.81
C ALA A 31 9.22 1.15 -2.98
N ASP A 32 8.58 2.23 -3.44
CA ASP A 32 7.44 2.85 -2.76
C ASP A 32 6.24 1.92 -2.68
N PHE A 33 5.94 1.18 -3.75
CA PHE A 33 4.86 0.19 -3.73
C PHE A 33 5.15 -0.93 -2.73
N LYS A 34 6.36 -1.50 -2.75
CA LYS A 34 6.77 -2.56 -1.82
C LYS A 34 6.76 -2.08 -0.37
N GLU A 35 7.19 -0.84 -0.12
CA GLU A 35 7.15 -0.23 1.20
C GLU A 35 5.70 0.05 1.66
N GLY A 36 4.84 0.50 0.74
CA GLY A 36 3.40 0.61 0.95
C GLY A 36 2.77 -0.71 1.37
N LEU A 37 3.13 -1.82 0.72
CA LEU A 37 2.65 -3.16 1.08
C LEU A 37 3.08 -3.57 2.50
N LYS A 38 4.33 -3.30 2.90
CA LYS A 38 4.77 -3.56 4.29
C LYS A 38 3.97 -2.76 5.31
N ARG A 39 3.71 -1.48 5.02
CA ARG A 39 2.89 -0.62 5.89
C ARG A 39 1.46 -1.14 5.99
N MET A 40 0.84 -1.49 4.87
CA MET A 40 -0.51 -2.07 4.84
C MET A 40 -0.56 -3.39 5.62
N GLY A 41 0.41 -4.29 5.41
CA GLY A 41 0.50 -5.56 6.14
C GLY A 41 0.62 -5.36 7.65
N ARG A 42 1.39 -4.35 8.09
CA ARG A 42 1.50 -4.01 9.52
C ARG A 42 0.18 -3.55 10.11
N VAL A 43 -0.59 -2.73 9.38
CA VAL A 43 -1.89 -2.23 9.85
C VAL A 43 -2.91 -3.37 9.95
N THR A 44 -3.01 -4.23 8.94
CA THR A 44 -3.97 -5.34 8.94
C THR A 44 -3.64 -6.39 9.99
N TYR A 45 -2.36 -6.75 10.13
CA TYR A 45 -1.89 -7.65 11.19
C TYR A 45 -2.27 -7.13 12.58
N LYS A 46 -1.93 -5.88 12.85
CA LYS A 46 -2.20 -5.20 14.12
C LYS A 46 -3.68 -5.15 14.47
N TYR A 47 -4.53 -4.82 13.49
CA TYR A 47 -5.97 -4.85 13.69
C TYR A 47 -6.49 -6.26 13.99
N GLY A 48 -6.07 -7.24 13.19
CA GLY A 48 -6.43 -8.65 13.39
C GLY A 48 -5.99 -9.17 14.76
N TYR A 49 -4.77 -8.84 15.18
CA TYR A 49 -4.23 -9.19 16.49
C TYR A 49 -5.08 -8.60 17.63
N ARG A 50 -5.44 -7.31 17.58
CA ARG A 50 -6.30 -6.70 18.62
C ARG A 50 -7.64 -7.41 18.74
N VAL A 51 -8.26 -7.77 17.62
CA VAL A 51 -9.53 -8.50 17.61
C VAL A 51 -9.36 -9.91 18.18
N ALA A 52 -8.33 -10.64 17.75
CA ALA A 52 -8.04 -11.98 18.24
C ALA A 52 -7.72 -11.98 19.75
N LEU A 53 -6.93 -11.02 20.21
CA LEU A 53 -6.55 -10.86 21.62
C LEU A 53 -7.76 -10.55 22.50
N ALA A 54 -8.65 -9.64 22.06
CA ALA A 54 -9.88 -9.34 22.79
C ALA A 54 -10.77 -10.58 22.95
N ARG A 55 -10.90 -11.38 21.87
CA ARG A 55 -11.64 -12.64 21.90
C ARG A 55 -10.97 -13.67 22.82
N PHE A 56 -9.66 -13.82 22.73
CA PHE A 56 -8.90 -14.73 23.58
C PHE A 56 -9.09 -14.40 25.07
N ARG A 57 -8.92 -13.13 25.45
CA ARG A 57 -9.12 -12.67 26.84
C ARG A 57 -10.55 -12.88 27.33
N SER A 58 -11.55 -12.78 26.44
CA SER A 58 -12.95 -13.06 26.81
C SER A 58 -13.21 -14.54 27.09
N LEU A 59 -12.48 -15.46 26.45
CA LEU A 59 -12.63 -16.91 26.60
C LEU A 59 -11.71 -17.47 27.70
N HIS A 60 -10.56 -16.83 27.92
CA HIS A 60 -9.50 -17.27 28.82
C HIS A 60 -8.99 -16.07 29.65
N PRO A 61 -9.77 -15.61 30.65
CA PRO A 61 -9.46 -14.39 31.40
C PRO A 61 -8.18 -14.48 32.23
N ASP A 62 -7.81 -15.68 32.68
CA ASP A 62 -6.63 -15.90 33.55
C ASP A 62 -5.36 -16.28 32.77
N SER A 63 -5.41 -16.29 31.43
CA SER A 63 -4.27 -16.65 30.59
C SER A 63 -3.48 -15.42 30.16
N GLU A 64 -2.18 -15.42 30.44
CA GLU A 64 -1.25 -14.41 29.94
C GLU A 64 -0.92 -14.64 28.46
N VAL A 65 -0.76 -13.54 27.72
CA VAL A 65 -0.34 -13.55 26.31
C VAL A 65 0.92 -12.72 26.22
N GLU A 66 1.97 -13.28 25.61
CA GLU A 66 3.22 -12.57 25.34
C GLU A 66 2.97 -11.33 24.47
N GLU A 67 3.62 -10.22 24.82
CA GLU A 67 3.49 -8.98 24.05
C GLU A 67 4.11 -9.15 22.66
N ASP A 68 3.30 -8.88 21.63
CA ASP A 68 3.77 -8.89 20.26
C ASP A 68 4.62 -7.64 19.99
N PRO A 69 5.85 -7.77 19.46
CA PRO A 69 6.74 -6.63 19.17
C PRO A 69 6.20 -5.65 18.12
N PHE A 70 5.11 -5.97 17.41
CA PHE A 70 4.43 -5.07 16.47
C PHE A 70 3.16 -4.42 17.03
N THR A 71 2.82 -4.66 18.30
CA THR A 71 1.74 -3.93 18.98
C THR A 71 2.15 -2.51 19.35
N ILE A 72 1.16 -1.60 19.36
CA ILE A 72 1.36 -0.22 19.86
C ILE A 72 1.69 -0.35 21.34
N ARG A 73 2.86 0.14 21.74
CA ARG A 73 3.11 0.35 23.16
C ARG A 73 2.34 1.59 23.60
N LEU A 74 1.85 1.67 24.83
CA LEU A 74 1.06 2.83 25.30
C LEU A 74 1.81 4.17 25.06
N GLU A 75 3.14 4.11 25.00
CA GLU A 75 4.05 5.20 24.65
C GLU A 75 3.87 5.70 23.21
N ASP A 76 3.55 4.85 22.23
CA ASP A 76 3.32 5.23 20.84
C ASP A 76 1.98 5.98 20.66
N ASP A 77 0.98 5.72 21.52
CA ASP A 77 -0.29 6.49 21.56
C ASP A 77 -0.09 7.90 22.12
N SER A 78 1.03 8.17 22.80
CA SER A 78 1.39 9.50 23.30
C SER A 78 2.08 10.37 22.25
N VAL A 79 2.46 9.81 21.10
CA VAL A 79 3.03 10.56 19.98
C VAL A 79 1.89 11.29 19.27
N PRO A 80 1.84 12.64 19.29
CA PRO A 80 0.79 13.37 18.61
C PRO A 80 0.90 13.13 17.10
N MET A 81 -0.05 12.39 16.54
CA MET A 81 -0.20 12.25 15.10
C MET A 81 -0.88 13.52 14.57
N GLU A 82 -0.17 14.28 13.75
CA GLU A 82 -0.66 15.52 13.15
C GLU A 82 -1.92 15.21 12.33
N ARG A 83 -3.06 15.79 12.73
CA ARG A 83 -4.37 15.50 12.10
C ARG A 83 -4.50 16.11 10.70
N GLN A 84 -3.61 17.02 10.34
CA GLN A 84 -3.61 17.75 9.07
C GLN A 84 -2.17 18.01 8.67
N GLN A 85 -1.73 17.39 7.59
CA GLN A 85 -0.51 17.77 6.88
C GLN A 85 -0.95 18.51 5.63
N ALA A 86 -0.65 19.80 5.54
CA ALA A 86 -0.91 20.56 4.33
C ALA A 86 -0.02 20.01 3.22
N PHE A 87 -0.62 19.62 2.10
CA PHE A 87 0.13 19.34 0.88
C PHE A 87 0.60 20.68 0.30
N ASP A 88 1.84 20.70 -0.20
CA ASP A 88 2.35 21.86 -0.91
C ASP A 88 1.76 21.85 -2.33
N ASP A 89 0.63 22.54 -2.49
CA ASP A 89 -0.05 22.73 -3.78
C ASP A 89 0.60 23.85 -4.61
N SER A 90 1.84 24.26 -4.30
CA SER A 90 2.57 25.26 -5.08
C SER A 90 2.80 24.78 -6.50
N ASN A 91 2.47 25.62 -7.48
CA ASN A 91 2.81 25.35 -8.88
C ASN A 91 4.34 25.25 -9.02
N PRO A 92 4.86 24.26 -9.78
CA PRO A 92 6.27 24.22 -10.12
C PRO A 92 6.66 25.51 -10.88
N PRO A 93 7.91 26.00 -10.72
CA PRO A 93 8.35 27.23 -11.38
C PRO A 93 8.28 27.09 -12.90
N GLU A 94 7.77 28.13 -13.56
CA GLU A 94 7.79 28.23 -15.03
C GLU A 94 9.25 28.18 -15.52
N SER A 95 9.53 27.29 -16.49
CA SER A 95 10.84 27.16 -17.15
C SER A 95 10.91 27.97 -18.43
#